data_AF-A0A518RC12-F1
#
_entry.id   AF-A0A518RC12-F1
#
_cell.length_a   1.000
_cell.length_b   1.000
_cell.length_c   1.000
_cell.angle_alpha   90.00
_cell.angle_beta   90.00
_cell.angle_gamma   90.00
#
_symmetry.space_group_name_H-M   'P 1'
#
loop_
_entity.id
_entity.type
_entity.pdbx_description
1 polymer ?
#
loop_
_entity_poly.entity_id
_entity_poly.type
_entity_poly.pdbx_seq_one_letter_code
_entity_poly.pdbx_strand_id
1 'polypeptide(L)'
;MDERNDDESIGTLAARAVADARAYADAEVAYWKALALDRLGDARAALILGGIVFLFAQAAAIALIVGLVLILSPHVGPGLATLIVVLAALLVAGLAGAAAFRRFRRATRPRHKP
;
A
#
# COMPACT_ATOMS: atom_id res chain seq x y z
N MET A 1 -46.68 -4.65 54.33
CA MET A 1 -46.70 -4.50 52.86
C MET A 1 -46.29 -3.07 52.57
N ASP A 2 -44.98 -2.80 52.50
CA ASP A 2 -44.47 -1.52 51.99
C ASP A 2 -43.71 -1.85 50.71
N GLU A 3 -44.47 -1.80 49.62
CA GLU A 3 -44.04 -2.02 48.25
C GLU A 3 -43.41 -0.74 47.73
N ARG A 4 -42.10 -0.56 47.93
CA ARG A 4 -41.28 0.41 47.17
C ARG A 4 -39.88 -0.15 46.97
N ASN A 5 -39.76 -1.12 46.06
CA ASN A 5 -38.53 -1.37 45.31
C ASN A 5 -38.39 -0.31 44.21
N ASP A 6 -38.57 0.96 44.60
CA ASP A 6 -38.26 2.08 43.73
C ASP A 6 -36.73 2.17 43.67
N ASP A 7 -36.21 2.39 42.48
CA ASP A 7 -34.84 2.81 42.21
C ASP A 7 -33.81 1.67 42.17
N GLU A 8 -33.70 1.04 41.00
CA GLU A 8 -32.37 0.73 40.48
C GLU A 8 -31.56 2.03 40.58
N SER A 9 -30.72 2.13 41.63
CA SER A 9 -30.00 3.35 41.96
C SER A 9 -29.34 3.90 40.70
N ILE A 10 -29.50 5.20 40.45
CA ILE A 10 -28.93 5.88 39.28
C ILE A 10 -27.41 5.57 39.14
N GLY A 11 -26.73 5.30 40.26
CA GLY A 11 -25.35 4.82 40.26
C GLY A 11 -25.15 3.46 39.60
N THR A 12 -26.08 2.52 39.77
CA THR A 12 -26.09 1.20 39.12
C THR A 12 -26.30 1.32 37.61
N LEU A 13 -27.24 2.18 37.18
CA LEU A 13 -27.46 2.45 35.75
C LEU A 13 -26.26 3.15 35.10
N ALA A 14 -25.67 4.13 35.78
CA ALA A 14 -24.47 4.81 35.30
C ALA A 14 -23.26 3.87 35.21
N ALA A 15 -23.05 3.01 36.22
CA ALA A 15 -22.00 2.00 36.20
C ALA A 15 -22.19 1.00 35.05
N ARG A 16 -23.45 0.61 34.78
CA ARG A 16 -23.79 -0.27 33.66
C ARG A 16 -23.55 0.40 32.31
N ALA A 17 -23.95 1.66 32.13
CA ALA A 17 -23.70 2.40 30.90
C ALA A 17 -22.19 2.58 30.61
N VAL A 18 -21.38 2.83 31.64
CA VAL A 18 -19.91 2.90 31.51
C VAL A 18 -19.33 1.53 31.16
N ALA A 19 -19.84 0.46 31.77
CA ALA A 19 -19.43 -0.90 31.45
C ALA A 19 -19.77 -1.27 30.00
N ASP A 20 -20.97 -0.94 29.53
CA ASP A 20 -21.42 -1.20 28.15
C ASP A 20 -20.62 -0.37 27.14
N ALA A 21 -20.33 0.90 27.44
CA ALA A 21 -19.48 1.75 26.59
C ALA A 21 -18.05 1.20 26.47
N ARG A 22 -17.48 0.70 27.58
CA ARG A 22 -16.17 0.05 27.58
C ARG A 22 -16.18 -1.25 26.78
N ALA A 23 -17.20 -2.09 26.97
CA ALA A 23 -17.36 -3.33 26.21
C ALA A 23 -17.50 -3.06 24.70
N TYR A 24 -18.23 -2.00 24.32
CA TYR A 24 -18.34 -1.57 22.93
C TYR A 24 -17.00 -1.10 22.36
N ALA A 25 -16.25 -0.29 23.11
CA ALA A 25 -14.93 0.16 22.69
C ALA A 25 -13.95 -1.01 22.51
N ASP A 26 -13.95 -1.97 23.45
CA ASP A 26 -13.12 -3.16 23.38
C ASP A 26 -13.49 -4.04 22.16
N ALA A 27 -14.78 -4.16 21.84
CA ALA A 27 -15.26 -4.87 20.66
C ALA A 27 -14.83 -4.20 19.34
N GLU A 28 -14.89 -2.87 19.27
CA GLU A 28 -14.47 -2.13 18.08
C GLU A 28 -12.97 -2.27 17.85
N VAL A 29 -12.15 -2.16 18.90
CA VAL A 29 -10.70 -2.41 18.83
C VAL A 29 -10.41 -3.84 18.37
N ALA A 30 -11.14 -4.83 18.91
CA ALA A 30 -11.00 -6.22 18.48
C ALA A 30 -11.39 -6.41 17.01
N TYR A 31 -12.45 -5.77 16.54
CA TYR A 31 -12.87 -5.77 15.14
C TYR A 31 -11.80 -5.19 14.21
N TRP A 32 -11.27 -3.99 14.51
CA TRP A 32 -10.20 -3.37 13.73
C TRP A 32 -8.93 -4.22 13.72
N LYS A 33 -8.60 -4.85 14.85
CA LYS A 33 -7.46 -5.77 14.96
C LYS A 33 -7.66 -7.02 14.10
N ALA A 34 -8.84 -7.62 14.13
CA ALA A 34 -9.18 -8.78 13.29
C ALA A 34 -9.12 -8.42 11.80
N LEU A 35 -9.70 -7.28 11.42
CA LEU A 35 -9.70 -6.78 10.04
C LEU A 35 -8.27 -6.45 9.54
N ALA A 36 -7.43 -5.91 10.41
CA ALA A 36 -6.03 -5.65 10.09
C ALA A 36 -5.24 -6.95 9.88
N LEU A 37 -5.45 -7.96 10.73
CA LEU A 37 -4.81 -9.27 10.61
C LEU A 37 -5.26 -10.04 9.37
N ASP A 38 -6.56 -10.03 9.08
CA ASP A 38 -7.15 -10.65 7.89
C ASP A 38 -6.54 -10.06 6.60
N ARG A 39 -6.49 -8.72 6.52
CA ARG A 39 -5.83 -8.03 5.39
C ARG A 39 -4.32 -8.23 5.32
N LEU A 40 -3.66 -8.53 6.44
CA LEU A 40 -2.21 -8.73 6.47
C LEU A 40 -1.80 -10.01 5.75
N GLY A 41 -2.64 -11.05 5.76
CA GLY A 41 -2.41 -12.30 5.04
C GLY A 41 -2.31 -12.08 3.53
N ASP A 42 -3.33 -11.45 2.95
CA ASP A 42 -3.38 -11.10 1.53
C ASP A 42 -2.31 -10.07 1.15
N ALA A 43 -2.08 -9.08 2.01
CA ALA A 43 -1.02 -8.09 1.81
C ALA A 43 0.36 -8.76 1.79
N ARG A 44 0.63 -9.74 2.66
CA ARG A 44 1.90 -10.46 2.69
C ARG A 44 2.12 -11.26 1.41
N ALA A 45 1.11 -11.99 0.94
CA ALA A 45 1.20 -12.72 -0.32
C ALA A 45 1.45 -11.78 -1.51
N ALA A 46 0.71 -10.67 -1.57
CA ALA A 46 0.88 -9.64 -2.59
C ALA A 46 2.27 -8.98 -2.53
N LEU A 47 2.82 -8.74 -1.34
CA LEU A 47 4.16 -8.17 -1.15
C LEU A 47 5.26 -9.14 -1.57
N ILE A 48 5.16 -10.43 -1.23
CA ILE A 48 6.14 -11.44 -1.64
C ILE A 48 6.12 -11.59 -3.16
N LEU A 49 4.94 -11.80 -3.74
CA LEU A 49 4.80 -12.01 -5.18
C LEU A 49 5.19 -10.75 -5.96
N GLY A 50 4.78 -9.57 -5.46
CA GLY A 50 5.18 -8.28 -6.00
C GLY A 50 6.69 -8.06 -5.92
N GLY A 51 7.33 -8.45 -4.82
CA GLY A 51 8.78 -8.41 -4.65
C GLY A 51 9.52 -9.31 -5.64
N ILE A 52 9.04 -10.54 -5.84
CA ILE A 52 9.61 -11.47 -6.83
C ILE A 52 9.51 -10.89 -8.23
N VAL A 53 8.32 -10.43 -8.63
CA VAL A 53 8.11 -9.82 -9.96
C VAL A 53 8.99 -8.60 -10.14
N PHE A 54 9.10 -7.74 -9.11
CA PHE A 54 9.97 -6.57 -9.16
C PHE A 54 11.44 -6.95 -9.35
N LEU A 55 11.92 -7.97 -8.63
CA LEU A 55 13.29 -8.45 -8.75
C LEU A 55 13.58 -8.99 -10.16
N PHE A 56 12.68 -9.80 -10.72
CA PHE A 56 12.82 -10.31 -12.09
C PHE A 56 12.74 -9.20 -13.13
N ALA A 57 11.83 -8.24 -12.98
CA ALA A 57 11.73 -7.08 -13.85
C ALA A 57 13.02 -6.24 -13.83
N GLN A 58 13.62 -6.09 -12.65
CA GLN A 58 14.91 -5.41 -12.49
C GLN A 58 16.02 -6.17 -13.22
N ALA A 59 16.15 -7.47 -12.97
CA ALA A 59 17.17 -8.30 -13.61
C ALA A 59 17.05 -8.29 -15.14
N ALA A 60 15.82 -8.38 -15.65
CA ALA A 60 15.53 -8.27 -17.08
C ALA A 60 15.91 -6.89 -17.64
N ALA A 61 15.67 -5.81 -16.90
CA ALA A 61 16.05 -4.46 -17.32
C ALA A 61 17.58 -4.30 -17.42
N ILE A 62 18.34 -4.83 -16.45
CA ILE A 62 19.81 -4.86 -16.54
C ILE A 62 20.25 -5.66 -17.77
N ALA A 63 19.74 -6.88 -17.93
CA ALA A 63 20.11 -7.75 -19.04
C ALA A 63 19.81 -7.10 -20.40
N LEU A 64 18.67 -6.41 -20.53
CA LEU A 64 18.30 -5.68 -21.73
C LEU A 64 19.26 -4.52 -22.02
N ILE A 65 19.62 -3.73 -21.00
CA ILE A 65 20.59 -2.62 -21.15
C ILE A 65 21.95 -3.16 -21.59
N VAL A 66 22.45 -4.22 -20.93
CA VAL A 66 23.73 -4.85 -21.29
C VAL A 66 23.69 -5.38 -22.71
N GLY A 67 22.63 -6.11 -23.08
CA GLY A 67 22.44 -6.62 -24.44
C GLY A 67 22.41 -5.51 -25.49
N LEU A 68 21.74 -4.39 -25.21
CA LEU A 68 21.66 -3.26 -26.14
C LEU A 68 23.03 -2.61 -26.33
N VAL A 69 23.82 -2.47 -25.27
CA VAL A 69 25.20 -1.98 -25.35
C VAL A 69 26.05 -2.92 -26.20
N LEU A 70 25.96 -4.23 -26.00
CA LEU A 70 26.71 -5.22 -26.79
C LEU A 70 26.32 -5.22 -28.28
N ILE A 71 25.04 -5.03 -28.60
CA ILE A 71 24.55 -4.93 -29.98
C ILE A 71 25.04 -3.65 -30.64
N LEU A 72 25.07 -2.54 -29.92
CA LEU A 72 25.41 -1.22 -30.48
C LEU A 72 26.93 -0.97 -30.53
N SER A 73 27.69 -1.59 -29.63
CA SER A 73 29.13 -1.41 -29.49
C SER A 73 29.92 -1.63 -30.79
N PRO A 74 29.67 -2.67 -31.63
CA PRO A 74 30.35 -2.85 -32.91
C PRO A 74 30.13 -1.73 -33.93
N HIS A 75 29.05 -0.95 -33.79
CA HIS A 75 28.68 0.07 -34.78
C HIS A 75 29.20 1.47 -34.43
N VAL A 76 29.23 1.83 -33.15
CA VAL A 76 29.57 3.21 -32.70
C VAL A 76 30.68 3.24 -31.66
N GLY A 77 31.21 2.08 -31.27
CA GLY A 77 32.18 1.91 -30.20
C GLY A 77 31.54 1.84 -28.81
N PRO A 78 32.25 1.28 -27.81
CA PRO A 78 31.68 1.00 -26.49
C PRO A 78 31.23 2.24 -25.73
N GLY A 79 31.99 3.34 -25.81
CA GLY A 79 31.70 4.58 -25.07
C GLY A 79 30.46 5.31 -25.57
N LEU A 80 30.28 5.40 -26.89
CA LEU A 80 29.08 6.02 -27.46
C LEU A 80 27.86 5.11 -27.31
N ALA A 81 28.05 3.79 -27.41
CA ALA A 81 26.97 2.83 -27.18
C ALA A 81 26.38 2.96 -25.77
N THR A 82 27.23 3.00 -24.73
CA THR A 82 26.75 3.18 -23.35
C THR A 82 26.03 4.50 -23.15
N LEU A 83 26.56 5.61 -23.69
CA LEU A 83 25.93 6.92 -23.59
C LEU A 83 24.52 6.92 -24.23
N ILE A 84 24.39 6.37 -25.44
CA ILE A 84 23.11 6.31 -26.16
C ILE A 84 22.09 5.48 -25.37
N VAL A 85 22.50 4.30 -24.88
CA VAL A 85 21.60 3.40 -24.13
C VAL A 85 21.16 4.03 -22.81
N VAL A 86 22.07 4.67 -22.07
CA VAL A 86 21.74 5.33 -20.80
C VAL A 86 20.75 6.46 -21.01
N LEU A 87 20.96 7.32 -22.02
CA LEU A 87 20.04 8.42 -22.34
C LEU A 87 18.67 7.89 -22.75
N ALA A 88 18.60 6.84 -23.56
CA ALA A 88 17.35 6.20 -23.94
C ALA A 88 16.63 5.59 -22.73
N ALA A 89 17.35 4.88 -21.85
CA ALA A 89 16.79 4.28 -20.64
C ALA A 89 16.26 5.34 -19.67
N LEU A 90 16.99 6.45 -19.48
CA LEU A 90 16.56 7.57 -18.65
C LEU A 90 15.30 8.24 -19.22
N LEU A 91 15.21 8.38 -20.54
CA LEU A 91 14.01 8.93 -21.19
C LEU A 91 12.79 8.04 -20.94
N VAL A 92 12.93 6.73 -21.13
CA VAL A 92 11.85 5.76 -20.86
C VAL A 92 11.45 5.77 -19.38
N ALA A 93 12.43 5.74 -18.47
CA ALA A 93 12.19 5.80 -17.03
C ALA A 93 11.49 7.10 -16.62
N GLY A 94 11.91 8.24 -17.19
CA GLY A 94 11.29 9.54 -16.95
C GLY A 94 9.84 9.59 -17.40
N LEU A 95 9.52 9.06 -18.58
CA LEU A 95 8.14 8.97 -19.09
C LEU A 95 7.27 8.06 -18.23
N ALA A 96 7.78 6.88 -17.88
CA ALA A 96 7.08 5.93 -17.01
C ALA A 96 6.83 6.52 -15.61
N GLY A 97 7.85 7.14 -15.02
CA GLY A 97 7.75 7.82 -13.71
C GLY A 97 6.76 8.97 -13.74
N ALA A 98 6.76 9.78 -14.80
CA ALA A 98 5.79 10.87 -14.96
C ALA A 98 4.35 10.33 -15.10
N ALA A 99 4.14 9.25 -15.86
CA ALA A 99 2.84 8.60 -16.00
C ALA A 99 2.35 8.02 -14.66
N ALA A 100 3.22 7.34 -13.93
CA ALA A 100 2.93 6.79 -12.61
C ALA A 100 2.56 7.90 -11.62
N PHE A 101 3.33 9.00 -11.57
CA PHE A 101 3.05 10.14 -10.71
C PHE A 101 1.72 10.81 -11.04
N ARG A 102 1.39 10.97 -12.33
CA ARG A 102 0.09 11.48 -12.78
C ARG A 102 -1.05 10.57 -12.35
N ARG A 103 -0.87 9.25 -12.40
CA ARG A 103 -1.87 8.26 -11.96
C ARG A 103 -2.09 8.32 -10.46
N PHE A 104 -1.00 8.37 -9.68
CA PHE A 104 -1.04 8.49 -8.23
C PHE A 104 -1.78 9.76 -7.79
N ARG A 105 -1.41 10.92 -8.36
CA ARG A 105 -2.09 12.19 -8.07
C ARG A 105 -3.59 12.18 -8.38
N ARG A 106 -4.02 11.41 -9.38
CA ARG A 106 -5.45 11.23 -9.69
C ARG A 106 -6.15 10.35 -8.65
N ALA A 107 -5.48 9.31 -8.16
CA ALA A 107 -6.03 8.40 -7.16
C ALA A 107 -6.17 9.05 -5.77
N THR A 108 -5.25 9.95 -5.41
CA THR A 108 -5.27 10.66 -4.11
C THR A 108 -6.11 11.94 -4.13
N ARG A 109 -6.72 12.32 -5.26
CA ARG A 109 -7.64 13.48 -5.26
C ARG A 109 -8.85 13.14 -4.38
N PRO A 110 -9.16 13.97 -3.35
CA PRO A 110 -10.33 13.74 -2.52
C PRO A 110 -11.58 13.75 -3.41
N ARG A 111 -12.37 12.69 -3.29
CA ARG A 111 -13.62 12.54 -4.03
C ARG A 111 -14.60 13.55 -3.43
N HIS A 112 -14.83 14.68 -4.09
CA HIS A 112 -15.93 15.57 -3.71
C HIS A 112 -17.23 14.77 -3.85
N LYS A 113 -17.88 14.51 -2.72
CA LYS A 113 -19.26 14.03 -2.69
C LYS A 113 -20.18 15.24 -2.98
N PRO A 114 -21.24 15.07 -3.79
CA PRO A 114 -22.29 16.06 -3.92
C PRO A 114 -23.04 16.25 -2.60
#